data_AF-A0A928JC58-F1
#
_entry.id   AF-A0A928JC58-F1
#
_cell.length_a   1.000
_cell.length_b   1.000
_cell.length_c   1.000
_cell.angle_alpha   90.00
_cell.angle_beta   90.00
_cell.angle_gamma   90.00
#
_symmetry.space_group_name_H-M   'P 1'
#
loop_
_entity.id
_entity.type
_entity.pdbx_description
1 polymer ?
#
loop_
_entity_poly.entity_id
_entity_poly.type
_entity_poly.pdbx_seq_one_letter_code
_entity_poly.pdbx_strand_id
1 'polypeptide(L)'
;MKKITALLVACFMIVTLAVAVSAYWEPEEAFLEVKFTIGKQTTAWNPDGQISDGEYYKVDIDPTWISYAINDTDTDAGLEYAKATHPELYMSWDENYIYTATRYEVTKGHENLW
;
A
#
# COMPACT_ATOMS: atom_id res chain seq x y z
N MET A 1 51.30 -8.91 -8.14
CA MET A 1 50.29 -8.83 -9.21
C MET A 1 49.01 -9.60 -8.88
N LYS A 2 49.03 -10.93 -8.68
CA LYS A 2 47.82 -11.75 -8.44
C LYS A 2 46.90 -11.26 -7.30
N LYS A 3 47.46 -10.73 -6.20
CA LYS A 3 46.68 -10.22 -5.05
C LYS A 3 45.98 -8.88 -5.33
N ILE A 4 46.58 -8.04 -6.17
CA ILE A 4 46.00 -6.74 -6.57
C ILE A 4 44.87 -6.98 -7.58
N THR A 5 45.06 -7.93 -8.50
CA THR A 5 44.02 -8.32 -9.45
C THR A 5 42.81 -8.94 -8.74
N ALA A 6 43.02 -9.80 -7.73
CA ALA A 6 41.93 -10.35 -6.92
C ALA A 6 41.17 -9.27 -6.12
N LEU A 7 41.90 -8.27 -5.60
CA LEU A 7 41.29 -7.13 -4.89
C LEU A 7 40.43 -6.28 -5.82
N LEU A 8 40.94 -5.96 -7.02
CA LEU A 8 40.20 -5.17 -8.02
C LEU A 8 38.94 -5.90 -8.50
N VAL A 9 39.02 -7.21 -8.71
CA VAL A 9 37.87 -8.04 -9.09
C VAL A 9 36.84 -8.14 -7.95
N ALA A 10 37.28 -8.25 -6.70
CA ALA A 10 36.39 -8.21 -5.54
C ALA A 10 35.70 -6.83 -5.39
N CYS A 11 36.42 -5.73 -5.59
CA CYS A 11 35.82 -4.39 -5.61
C CYS A 11 34.80 -4.23 -6.74
N PHE A 12 35.06 -4.78 -7.93
CA PHE A 12 34.09 -4.76 -9.04
C PHE A 12 32.83 -5.59 -8.74
N MET A 13 32.98 -6.73 -8.05
CA MET A 13 31.83 -7.53 -7.58
C MET A 13 31.01 -6.79 -6.51
N ILE A 14 31.64 -6.06 -5.58
CA ILE A 14 30.92 -5.28 -4.57
C ILE A 14 30.15 -4.12 -5.20
N VAL A 15 30.73 -3.46 -6.22
CA VAL A 15 30.07 -2.37 -6.96
C VAL A 15 28.89 -2.88 -7.81
N THR A 16 28.94 -4.12 -8.31
CA THR A 16 27.83 -4.72 -9.07
C THR A 16 26.72 -5.30 -8.20
N LEU A 17 27.00 -5.62 -6.94
CA LEU A 17 25.99 -6.02 -5.94
C LEU A 17 25.31 -4.81 -5.27
N ALA A 18 25.89 -3.61 -5.39
CA ALA A 18 25.26 -2.37 -5.00
C ALA A 18 24.29 -1.89 -6.10
N VAL A 19 23.31 -2.74 -6.45
CA VAL A 19 22.09 -2.23 -7.10
C VAL A 19 21.45 -1.34 -6.06
N ALA A 20 21.42 -0.03 -6.32
CA ALA A 20 20.64 0.88 -5.52
C ALA A 20 19.18 0.41 -5.62
N VAL A 21 18.66 -0.18 -4.54
CA VAL A 21 17.22 -0.25 -4.32
C VAL A 21 16.79 1.20 -4.09
N SER A 22 16.58 1.92 -5.19
CA SER A 22 16.00 3.26 -5.15
C SER A 22 14.50 3.08 -4.99
N ALA A 23 14.04 3.04 -3.74
CA ALA A 23 12.63 3.16 -3.45
C ALA A 23 12.21 4.63 -3.68
N TYR A 24 11.21 4.85 -4.51
CA TYR A 24 10.56 6.15 -4.65
C TYR A 24 9.33 6.21 -3.74
N TRP A 25 9.12 7.37 -3.12
CA TRP A 25 8.02 7.61 -2.18
C TRP A 25 7.39 8.97 -2.42
N GLU A 26 6.06 9.00 -2.48
CA GLU A 26 5.24 10.21 -2.51
C GLU A 26 4.40 10.28 -1.22
N PRO A 27 4.54 11.34 -0.41
CA PRO A 27 3.72 11.54 0.78
C PRO A 27 2.25 11.73 0.44
N GLU A 28 1.39 11.42 1.41
CA GLU A 28 0.00 11.91 1.37
C GLU A 28 -0.01 13.44 1.44
N GLU A 29 -0.88 14.07 0.65
CA GLU A 29 -1.02 15.54 0.62
C GLU A 29 -1.70 16.06 1.90
N ALA A 30 -2.65 15.30 2.44
CA ALA A 30 -3.42 15.64 3.64
C ALA A 30 -2.75 15.13 4.94
N PHE A 31 -1.42 15.16 5.01
CA PHE A 31 -0.68 14.57 6.13
C PHE A 31 -1.11 15.13 7.49
N LEU A 32 -1.54 14.24 8.39
CA LEU A 32 -2.12 14.57 9.71
C LEU A 32 -3.44 15.36 9.68
N GLU A 33 -4.07 15.50 8.51
CA GLU A 33 -5.32 16.23 8.32
C GLU A 33 -6.50 15.31 7.91
N VAL A 34 -6.24 14.02 7.69
CA VAL A 34 -7.25 13.02 7.32
C VAL A 34 -8.31 12.88 8.41
N LYS A 35 -9.56 13.14 8.03
CA LYS A 35 -10.73 13.02 8.91
C LYS A 35 -11.95 12.63 8.09
N PHE A 36 -12.71 11.66 8.60
CA PHE A 36 -13.96 11.21 8.02
C PHE A 36 -14.87 10.67 9.12
N THR A 37 -16.15 10.53 8.82
CA THR A 37 -17.15 9.97 9.75
C THR A 37 -17.38 8.50 9.41
N ILE A 38 -17.56 7.69 10.45
CA ILE A 38 -17.91 6.27 10.31
C ILE A 38 -19.24 5.97 11.01
N GLY A 39 -20.05 5.10 10.40
CA GLY A 39 -21.36 4.72 10.91
C GLY A 39 -21.28 3.70 12.04
N LYS A 40 -22.27 3.71 12.93
CA LYS A 40 -22.46 2.63 13.90
C LYS A 40 -23.00 1.40 13.18
N GLN A 41 -22.44 0.22 13.45
CA GLN A 41 -22.97 -1.01 12.87
C GLN A 41 -24.43 -1.23 13.29
N THR A 42 -25.24 -1.72 12.35
CA THR A 42 -26.63 -2.15 12.59
C THR A 42 -26.76 -3.67 12.63
N THR A 43 -25.73 -4.36 12.17
CA THR A 43 -25.58 -5.82 12.20
C THR A 43 -24.33 -6.13 13.02
N ALA A 44 -24.38 -7.19 13.84
CA ALA A 44 -23.21 -7.60 14.61
C ALA A 44 -22.13 -8.14 13.66
N TRP A 45 -20.91 -7.65 13.81
CA TRP A 45 -19.77 -8.09 13.02
C TRP A 45 -19.50 -9.60 13.13
N ASN A 46 -19.19 -10.22 11.99
CA ASN A 46 -18.83 -11.63 11.90
C ASN A 46 -17.46 -11.81 11.20
N PRO A 47 -16.52 -12.61 11.75
CA PRO A 47 -15.21 -12.87 11.13
C PRO A 47 -15.29 -13.87 9.96
N ASP A 48 -16.11 -13.62 8.95
CA ASP A 48 -16.28 -14.51 7.79
C ASP A 48 -15.56 -14.06 6.51
N GLY A 49 -14.88 -12.90 6.56
CA GLY A 49 -14.13 -12.34 5.45
C GLY A 49 -15.01 -11.67 4.38
N GLN A 50 -16.30 -11.44 4.66
CA GLN A 50 -17.20 -10.74 3.74
C GLN A 50 -17.45 -9.30 4.20
N ILE A 51 -17.71 -8.43 3.22
CA ILE A 51 -18.17 -7.05 3.47
C ILE A 51 -19.69 -7.07 3.31
N SER A 52 -20.39 -7.03 4.43
CA SER A 52 -21.85 -7.17 4.50
C SER A 52 -22.53 -5.86 4.88
N ASP A 53 -23.76 -5.67 4.37
CA ASP A 53 -24.58 -4.50 4.68
C ASP A 53 -24.90 -4.42 6.18
N GLY A 54 -24.67 -3.24 6.75
CA GLY A 54 -24.91 -2.97 8.16
C GLY A 54 -23.80 -3.43 9.11
N GLU A 55 -22.87 -4.29 8.66
CA GLU A 55 -21.62 -4.58 9.37
C GLU A 55 -20.57 -3.52 9.07
N TYR A 56 -20.47 -3.07 7.81
CA TYR A 56 -19.53 -2.02 7.41
C TYR A 56 -20.20 -0.95 6.55
N TYR A 57 -19.61 0.24 6.54
CA TYR A 57 -19.97 1.33 5.65
C TYR A 57 -18.76 1.78 4.86
N LYS A 58 -18.95 2.03 3.56
CA LYS A 58 -17.88 2.53 2.69
C LYS A 58 -17.46 3.93 3.15
N VAL A 59 -16.15 4.12 3.27
CA VAL A 59 -15.53 5.44 3.41
C VAL A 59 -15.11 5.89 2.02
N ASP A 60 -15.61 7.05 1.60
CA ASP A 60 -15.18 7.67 0.34
C ASP A 60 -13.78 8.24 0.53
N ILE A 61 -12.77 7.48 0.07
CA ILE A 61 -11.36 7.86 0.17
C ILE A 61 -11.07 9.02 -0.78
N ASP A 62 -10.51 10.10 -0.25
CA ASP A 62 -9.90 11.15 -1.05
C ASP A 62 -8.46 10.73 -1.44
N PRO A 63 -8.07 10.80 -2.72
CA PRO A 63 -6.72 10.45 -3.16
C PRO A 63 -5.59 11.18 -2.42
N THR A 64 -5.85 12.37 -1.87
CA THR A 64 -4.90 13.16 -1.08
C THR A 64 -4.51 12.49 0.25
N TRP A 65 -5.27 11.47 0.69
CA TRP A 65 -5.04 10.74 1.94
C TRP A 65 -4.09 9.55 1.78
N ILE A 66 -3.67 9.21 0.56
CA ILE A 66 -2.91 7.99 0.28
C ILE A 66 -1.47 8.37 -0.06
N SER A 67 -0.52 7.71 0.61
CA SER A 67 0.89 7.74 0.22
C SER A 67 1.23 6.57 -0.70
N TYR A 68 2.21 6.76 -1.58
CA TYR A 68 2.62 5.75 -2.55
C TYR A 68 4.10 5.43 -2.38
N ALA A 69 4.45 4.15 -2.45
CA ALA A 69 5.83 3.67 -2.42
C ALA A 69 6.04 2.65 -3.53
N ILE A 70 7.08 2.85 -4.35
CA ILE A 70 7.40 1.97 -5.47
C ILE A 70 8.87 1.57 -5.42
N ASN A 71 9.13 0.32 -5.80
CA ASN A 71 10.46 -0.25 -5.94
C ASN A 71 10.74 -0.57 -7.41
N ASP A 72 10.46 0.41 -8.28
CA ASP A 72 10.67 0.30 -9.72
C ASP A 72 11.74 1.30 -10.17
N THR A 73 12.53 0.88 -11.14
CA THR A 73 13.47 1.72 -11.89
C THR A 73 12.76 2.73 -12.79
N ASP A 74 11.51 2.45 -13.20
CA ASP A 74 10.65 3.39 -13.92
C ASP A 74 9.68 4.07 -12.94
N THR A 75 10.10 5.21 -12.40
CA THR A 75 9.34 5.94 -11.38
C THR A 75 7.97 6.40 -11.88
N ASP A 76 7.86 6.84 -13.14
CA ASP A 76 6.61 7.40 -13.67
C ASP A 76 5.58 6.28 -13.88
N ALA A 77 5.97 5.18 -14.54
CA ALA A 77 5.09 4.04 -14.76
C ALA A 77 4.69 3.34 -13.45
N GLY A 78 5.64 3.21 -12.51
CA GLY A 78 5.37 2.62 -11.19
C GLY A 78 4.39 3.46 -10.38
N LEU A 79 4.50 4.80 -10.44
CA LEU A 79 3.61 5.69 -9.72
C LEU A 79 2.20 5.73 -10.31
N GLU A 80 2.08 5.74 -11.64
CA GLU A 80 0.80 5.63 -12.33
C GLU A 80 0.08 4.31 -11.94
N TYR A 81 0.82 3.20 -11.92
CA TYR A 81 0.30 1.91 -11.47
C TYR A 81 -0.17 1.96 -10.01
N ALA A 82 0.64 2.50 -9.09
CA ALA A 82 0.29 2.57 -7.68
C ALA A 82 -0.99 3.39 -7.45
N LYS A 83 -1.13 4.54 -8.14
CA LYS A 83 -2.32 5.39 -8.09
C LYS A 83 -3.57 4.71 -8.68
N ALA A 84 -3.41 3.77 -9.60
CA ALA A 84 -4.50 3.03 -10.24
C ALA A 84 -5.06 1.86 -9.41
N THR A 85 -4.44 1.51 -8.27
CA THR A 85 -4.88 0.38 -7.41
C THR A 85 -6.17 0.65 -6.63
N HIS A 86 -6.60 1.92 -6.55
CA HIS A 86 -7.86 2.39 -5.98
C HIS A 86 -8.38 1.53 -4.79
N PRO A 87 -7.72 1.63 -3.62
CA PRO A 87 -8.21 0.93 -2.44
C PRO A 87 -9.60 1.42 -2.06
N GLU A 88 -10.44 0.50 -1.63
CA GLU A 88 -11.68 0.80 -0.94
C GLU A 88 -11.53 0.51 0.55
N LEU A 89 -12.00 1.45 1.37
CA LEU A 89 -11.99 1.36 2.82
C LEU A 89 -13.43 1.25 3.32
N TYR A 90 -13.66 0.30 4.21
CA TYR A 90 -14.94 0.06 4.84
C TYR A 90 -14.75 0.06 6.35
N MET A 91 -15.54 0.86 7.06
CA MET A 91 -15.41 0.99 8.51
C MET A 91 -16.77 1.10 9.19
N SER A 92 -16.81 0.64 10.44
CA SER A 92 -17.94 0.81 11.33
C SER A 92 -17.49 0.79 12.79
N TRP A 93 -18.39 1.11 13.71
CA TRP A 93 -18.10 1.02 15.14
C TRP A 93 -19.27 0.42 15.93
N ASP A 94 -18.95 -0.12 17.10
CA ASP A 94 -19.88 -0.44 18.18
C ASP A 94 -19.34 0.05 19.54
N GLU A 95 -20.03 -0.28 20.63
CA GLU A 95 -19.67 0.14 21.98
C GLU A 95 -18.28 -0.30 22.44
N ASN A 96 -17.70 -1.31 21.78
CA ASN A 96 -16.45 -1.94 22.18
C ASN A 96 -15.32 -1.70 21.16
N TYR A 97 -15.63 -1.63 19.86
CA TYR A 97 -14.64 -1.71 18.78
C TYR A 97 -14.95 -0.81 17.57
N ILE A 98 -13.89 -0.57 16.80
CA ILE A 98 -13.96 -0.06 15.43
C ILE A 98 -13.54 -1.21 14.52
N TYR A 99 -14.35 -1.50 13.52
CA TYR A 99 -14.09 -2.53 12.53
C TYR A 99 -13.61 -1.89 11.24
N THR A 100 -12.64 -2.52 10.60
CA THR A 100 -12.03 -2.05 9.35
C THR A 100 -11.90 -3.21 8.38
N ALA A 101 -12.33 -2.99 7.14
CA ALA A 101 -12.10 -3.87 6.01
C ALA A 101 -11.58 -3.05 4.83
N THR A 102 -10.75 -3.67 4.00
CA THR A 102 -10.25 -3.04 2.77
C THR A 102 -10.41 -4.00 1.60
N ARG A 103 -10.64 -3.45 0.41
CA ARG A 103 -10.69 -4.19 -0.84
C ARG A 103 -9.90 -3.43 -1.89
N TYR A 104 -9.16 -4.15 -2.72
CA TYR A 104 -8.49 -3.57 -3.89
C TYR A 104 -9.21 -4.05 -5.14
N GLU A 105 -9.61 -3.14 -6.02
CA GLU A 105 -10.01 -3.50 -7.38
C GLU A 105 -8.73 -3.83 -8.16
N VAL A 106 -8.57 -5.09 -8.55
CA VAL A 106 -7.38 -5.54 -9.28
C VAL A 106 -7.31 -4.84 -10.65
N THR A 107 -6.32 -3.98 -10.84
CA THR A 107 -5.90 -3.46 -12.15
C THR A 107 -4.47 -3.93 -12.42
N LYS A 108 -4.34 -4.98 -13.26
CA LYS A 108 -3.11 -5.62 -13.77
C LYS A 108 -2.05 -6.06 -12.74
N GLY A 109 -2.09 -7.34 -12.35
CA GLY A 109 -0.92 -8.04 -11.80
C GLY A 109 -0.89 -8.23 -10.28
N HIS A 110 -1.85 -7.66 -9.55
CA HIS A 110 -2.06 -7.96 -8.14
C HIS A 110 -3.19 -8.99 -7.99
N GLU A 111 -2.87 -10.25 -7.72
CA GLU A 111 -3.89 -11.19 -7.26
C GLU A 111 -4.13 -10.94 -5.76
N ASN A 112 -5.37 -10.63 -5.37
CA ASN A 112 -5.80 -10.72 -3.98
C ASN A 112 -5.79 -12.21 -3.61
N LEU A 113 -4.63 -12.72 -3.21
CA LEU A 113 -4.51 -14.05 -2.62
C LEU A 113 -5.02 -13.93 -1.17
N TRP A 114 -6.28 -14.34 -0.98
CA TRP A 114 -6.88 -14.57 0.32
C TRP A 114 -6.34 -15.88 0.92
#